data_AF-A0A1V5DYL1-F1
#
_entry.id   AF-A0A1V5DYL1-F1
#
_cell.length_a   1.000
_cell.length_b   1.000
_cell.length_c   1.000
_cell.angle_alpha   90.00
_cell.angle_beta   90.00
_cell.angle_gamma   90.00
#
_symmetry.space_group_name_H-M   'P 1'
#
loop_
_entity.id
_entity.type
_entity.pdbx_description
1 polymer ?
#
loop_
_entity_poly.entity_id
_entity_poly.type
_entity_poly.pdbx_seq_one_letter_code
_entity_poly.pdbx_strand_id
1 'polypeptide(L)'
;MPGNTFRRSAVNIKGLRLQVKLKNANSPVLSGAGFAGKAFLPPQLISWKAEALSATGKQRLRNQGKMKLIEEINLPNGLQLNIFDLSREIAADTVKVEIAVQTNVHLQESFFSNRPDYEQVKNIFGAEIFYEYKLERTFVPRENCDTVREDLINTFKNNSLSYFGAENFAGRLATAKLRDIKKNPYKYRNRTDNEL
;
A
#
# COMPACT_ATOMS: atom_id res chain seq x y z
N MET A 1 -30.74 29.92 -18.85
CA MET A 1 -30.00 29.05 -17.92
C MET A 1 -29.38 27.91 -18.72
N PRO A 2 -28.05 27.84 -18.90
CA PRO A 2 -27.44 26.79 -19.72
C PRO A 2 -27.11 25.56 -18.86
N GLY A 3 -27.50 24.39 -19.39
CA GLY A 3 -27.23 23.08 -18.81
C GLY A 3 -25.80 22.62 -19.06
N ASN A 4 -25.24 21.89 -18.10
CA ASN A 4 -23.85 21.45 -18.11
C ASN A 4 -23.77 19.95 -18.47
N THR A 5 -23.31 19.65 -19.67
CA THR A 5 -23.13 18.30 -20.22
C THR A 5 -21.71 17.82 -19.94
N PHE A 6 -21.53 16.91 -18.98
CA PHE A 6 -20.23 16.31 -18.66
C PHE A 6 -19.93 15.15 -19.63
N ARG A 7 -18.99 15.36 -20.57
CA ARG A 7 -18.40 14.31 -21.40
C ARG A 7 -17.32 13.57 -20.60
N ARG A 8 -17.44 12.25 -20.47
CA ARG A 8 -16.37 11.36 -19.98
C ARG A 8 -15.53 10.88 -21.16
N SER A 9 -14.23 11.18 -21.14
CA SER A 9 -13.26 10.59 -22.07
C SER A 9 -12.72 9.29 -21.48
N ALA A 10 -12.85 8.20 -22.23
CA ALA A 10 -12.21 6.92 -21.95
C ALA A 10 -10.84 6.88 -22.62
N VAL A 11 -9.79 6.50 -21.88
CA VAL A 11 -8.47 6.22 -22.44
C VAL A 11 -8.23 4.72 -22.35
N ASN A 12 -8.19 4.08 -23.52
CA ASN A 12 -7.86 2.69 -23.75
C ASN A 12 -6.41 2.63 -24.23
N ILE A 13 -5.55 1.86 -23.57
CA ILE A 13 -4.18 1.63 -24.04
C ILE A 13 -3.96 0.12 -24.18
N LYS A 14 -3.97 -0.33 -25.43
CA LYS A 14 -3.53 -1.64 -25.87
C LYS A 14 -2.00 -1.67 -26.01
N GLY A 15 -1.41 -2.75 -25.50
CA GLY A 15 -0.40 -3.54 -26.21
C GLY A 15 1.04 -3.01 -26.22
N LEU A 16 1.94 -3.75 -25.55
CA LEU A 16 3.35 -3.78 -25.91
C LEU A 16 3.84 -5.23 -25.94
N ARG A 17 4.32 -5.66 -27.10
CA ARG A 17 5.10 -6.88 -27.32
C ARG A 17 6.47 -6.42 -27.80
N LEU A 18 7.54 -6.75 -27.09
CA LEU A 18 8.90 -6.66 -27.63
C LEU A 18 9.77 -7.75 -27.01
N GLN A 19 10.30 -8.59 -27.89
CA GLN A 19 11.35 -9.55 -27.60
C GLN A 19 12.70 -8.83 -27.56
N VAL A 20 13.57 -9.20 -26.62
CA VAL A 20 15.00 -8.86 -26.69
C VAL A 20 15.83 -10.10 -26.40
N LYS A 21 16.70 -10.42 -27.36
CA LYS A 21 17.71 -11.47 -27.35
C LYS A 21 19.04 -10.81 -27.01
N LEU A 22 19.70 -11.21 -25.92
CA LEU A 22 21.03 -10.74 -25.56
C LEU A 22 22.06 -11.85 -25.77
N LYS A 23 23.06 -11.55 -26.60
CA LYS A 23 24.32 -12.30 -26.75
C LYS A 23 25.29 -11.79 -25.68
N ASN A 24 25.86 -12.70 -24.88
CA ASN A 24 26.97 -12.42 -23.98
C ASN A 24 28.30 -12.62 -24.71
N ALA A 25 29.26 -11.72 -24.47
CA ALA A 25 30.66 -11.96 -24.75
C ALA A 25 31.58 -11.24 -23.73
N ASN A 26 32.34 -12.09 -23.03
CA ASN A 26 33.72 -11.98 -22.59
C ASN A 26 34.21 -10.96 -21.55
N SER A 27 34.57 -11.57 -20.42
CA SER A 27 35.65 -11.34 -19.45
C SER A 27 36.95 -10.72 -19.97
N PRO A 28 37.75 -10.08 -19.08
CA PRO A 28 39.19 -9.96 -19.26
C PRO A 28 39.99 -10.85 -18.29
N VAL A 29 41.05 -11.42 -18.86
CA VAL A 29 42.18 -12.11 -18.24
C VAL A 29 43.22 -11.06 -17.84
N LEU A 30 43.90 -11.21 -16.69
CA LEU A 30 45.18 -10.55 -16.45
C LEU A 30 46.16 -11.48 -15.73
N SER A 31 47.34 -11.59 -16.34
CA SER A 31 48.51 -12.37 -15.91
C SER A 31 49.59 -11.44 -15.33
N GLY A 32 50.18 -11.87 -14.21
CA GLY A 32 51.61 -11.80 -13.83
C GLY A 32 52.40 -10.48 -13.83
N ALA A 33 53.00 -10.13 -12.68
CA ALA A 33 54.45 -9.93 -12.47
C ALA A 33 54.72 -9.42 -11.04
N GLY A 34 55.73 -9.98 -10.37
CA GLY A 34 56.07 -9.69 -8.98
C GLY A 34 57.01 -8.49 -8.80
N PHE A 35 56.99 -7.89 -7.61
CA PHE A 35 58.10 -7.12 -7.05
C PHE A 35 58.12 -7.28 -5.52
N ALA A 36 59.29 -7.58 -5.00
CA ALA A 36 59.62 -7.59 -3.58
C ALA A 36 59.78 -6.16 -3.07
N GLY A 37 59.20 -5.87 -1.91
CA GLY A 37 59.37 -4.61 -1.20
C GLY A 37 58.58 -4.64 0.10
N LYS A 38 59.26 -4.89 1.23
CA LYS A 38 58.68 -4.72 2.57
C LYS A 38 58.36 -3.24 2.77
N ALA A 39 57.10 -2.86 2.57
CA ALA A 39 56.59 -1.55 2.93
C ALA A 39 56.20 -1.55 4.42
N PHE A 40 57.03 -0.87 5.20
CA PHE A 40 56.74 -0.43 6.56
C PHE A 40 55.58 0.57 6.51
N LEU A 41 54.37 0.13 6.86
CA LEU A 41 53.19 0.99 6.91
C LEU A 41 53.08 1.66 8.29
N PRO A 42 52.85 2.97 8.37
CA PRO A 42 52.61 3.67 9.63
C PRO A 42 51.28 3.20 10.27
N PRO A 43 51.20 3.07 11.61
CA PRO A 43 50.05 2.46 12.30
C PRO A 43 48.78 3.32 12.36
N GLN A 44 48.67 4.39 11.56
CA GLN A 44 47.56 5.34 11.60
C GLN A 44 46.60 5.22 10.41
N LEU A 45 46.65 4.12 9.65
CA LEU A 45 45.80 3.92 8.46
C LEU A 45 45.05 2.56 8.46
N ILE A 46 44.62 2.09 9.63
CA ILE A 46 43.80 0.86 9.80
C ILE A 46 42.39 1.22 10.30
N SER A 47 41.86 2.39 9.93
CA SER A 47 40.53 2.84 10.41
C SER A 47 39.54 3.31 9.35
N TRP A 48 39.69 2.95 8.06
CA TRP A 48 38.64 3.22 7.05
C TRP A 48 38.23 2.03 6.16
N LYS A 49 38.72 0.81 6.44
CA LYS A 49 38.31 -0.39 5.67
C LYS A 49 37.22 -1.25 6.34
N ALA A 50 36.78 -0.89 7.55
CA ALA A 50 35.70 -1.60 8.25
C ALA A 50 34.31 -0.97 8.05
N GLU A 51 34.20 0.21 7.43
CA GLU A 51 32.94 0.98 7.37
C GLU A 51 32.27 0.98 5.99
N ALA A 52 32.87 0.34 4.97
CA ALA A 52 32.29 0.25 3.62
C ALA A 52 31.69 -1.14 3.30
N LEU A 53 31.71 -2.10 4.24
CA LEU A 53 31.18 -3.45 4.04
C LEU A 53 30.04 -3.84 5.01
N SER A 54 29.53 -2.89 5.79
CA SER A 54 28.39 -3.12 6.71
C SER A 54 27.08 -2.45 6.27
N ALA A 55 27.03 -1.82 5.10
CA ALA A 55 25.82 -1.15 4.59
C ALA A 55 25.07 -1.95 3.49
N THR A 56 25.62 -3.09 3.03
CA THR A 56 25.03 -3.86 1.92
C THR A 56 24.98 -5.35 2.25
N GLY A 57 24.40 -5.71 3.40
CA GLY A 57 24.39 -7.12 3.81
C GLY A 57 23.32 -7.56 4.82
N LYS A 58 22.54 -6.64 5.40
CA LYS A 58 21.57 -6.98 6.46
C LYS A 58 20.21 -6.31 6.33
N GLN A 59 19.75 -6.08 5.11
CA GLN A 59 18.31 -5.86 4.83
C GLN A 59 17.84 -6.81 3.72
N ARG A 60 18.16 -8.08 3.89
CA ARG A 60 17.51 -9.19 3.18
C ARG A 60 16.74 -10.07 4.15
N LEU A 61 16.15 -9.43 5.17
CA LEU A 61 15.09 -10.04 5.96
C LEU A 61 13.86 -10.10 5.07
N ARG A 62 13.63 -11.29 4.49
CA ARG A 62 12.33 -11.91 4.22
C ARG A 62 11.13 -10.98 4.52
N ASN A 63 10.79 -10.09 3.60
CA ASN A 63 9.48 -9.42 3.61
C ASN A 63 8.45 -10.38 2.99
N GLN A 64 8.24 -11.50 3.67
CA GLN A 64 7.09 -12.37 3.42
C GLN A 64 5.95 -11.86 4.29
N GLY A 65 4.99 -11.17 3.66
CA GLY A 65 3.62 -11.03 4.18
C GLY A 65 3.38 -10.14 5.40
N LYS A 66 4.33 -9.30 5.84
CA LYS A 66 4.09 -8.37 6.95
C LYS A 66 3.63 -7.02 6.42
N MET A 67 2.34 -6.71 6.64
CA MET A 67 1.84 -5.33 6.64
C MET A 67 2.75 -4.52 7.57
N LYS A 68 3.41 -3.49 7.03
CA LYS A 68 4.25 -2.59 7.82
C LYS A 68 3.45 -1.33 8.09
N LEU A 69 3.13 -1.04 9.36
CA LEU A 69 2.54 0.24 9.73
C LEU A 69 3.54 1.35 9.37
N ILE A 70 3.12 2.29 8.53
CA ILE A 70 3.90 3.46 8.15
C ILE A 70 3.55 4.62 9.09
N GLU A 71 2.26 4.86 9.28
CA GLU A 71 1.76 6.03 9.98
C GLU A 71 0.37 5.81 10.54
N GLU A 72 0.10 6.48 11.65
CA GLU A 72 -1.19 6.53 12.33
C GLU A 72 -1.66 7.98 12.38
N ILE A 73 -2.88 8.25 11.93
CA ILE A 73 -3.45 9.60 11.83
C ILE A 73 -4.76 9.64 12.60
N ASN A 74 -4.78 10.45 13.65
CA ASN A 74 -6.01 10.77 14.39
C ASN A 74 -6.76 11.87 13.66
N LEU A 75 -8.01 11.58 13.30
CA LEU A 75 -8.88 12.49 12.58
C LEU A 75 -9.70 13.36 13.56
N PRO A 76 -10.16 14.54 13.11
CA PRO A 76 -10.94 15.46 13.96
C PRO A 76 -12.30 14.88 14.40
N ASN A 77 -12.83 13.91 13.65
CA ASN A 77 -14.07 13.20 14.00
C ASN A 77 -13.85 12.06 15.03
N GLY A 78 -12.64 11.94 15.60
CA GLY A 78 -12.29 10.92 16.59
C GLY A 78 -11.98 9.54 16.02
N LEU A 79 -11.96 9.38 14.68
CA LEU A 79 -11.52 8.15 14.04
C LEU A 79 -10.00 8.08 13.92
N GLN A 80 -9.48 6.87 13.97
CA GLN A 80 -8.06 6.58 13.76
C GLN A 80 -7.88 5.93 12.38
N LEU A 81 -7.02 6.52 11.56
CA LEU A 81 -6.57 5.94 10.29
C LEU A 81 -5.19 5.34 10.45
N ASN A 82 -5.03 4.10 10.00
CA ASN A 82 -3.74 3.41 9.98
C ASN A 82 -3.32 3.19 8.52
N ILE A 83 -2.12 3.64 8.16
CA ILE A 83 -1.55 3.50 6.82
C ILE A 83 -0.50 2.39 6.86
N PHE A 84 -0.69 1.36 6.04
CA PHE A 84 0.18 0.19 5.96
C PHE A 84 0.84 0.07 4.59
N ASP A 85 2.12 -0.31 4.59
CA ASP A 85 2.83 -0.77 3.41
C ASP A 85 2.54 -2.26 3.16
N LEU A 86 2.08 -2.55 1.95
CA LEU A 86 1.81 -3.87 1.39
C LEU A 86 2.66 -4.14 0.14
N SER A 87 3.67 -3.31 -0.12
CA SER A 87 4.52 -3.42 -1.29
C SER A 87 5.22 -4.77 -1.38
N ARG A 88 5.28 -5.32 -2.59
CA ARG A 88 5.89 -6.62 -2.86
C ARG A 88 6.66 -6.64 -4.17
N GLU A 89 7.79 -7.33 -4.16
CA GLU A 89 8.58 -7.58 -5.37
C GLU A 89 7.77 -8.47 -6.34
N ILE A 90 7.74 -8.10 -7.63
CA ILE A 90 7.11 -8.89 -8.69
C ILE A 90 8.18 -9.55 -9.57
N ALA A 91 9.30 -8.84 -9.80
CA ALA A 91 10.48 -9.31 -10.51
C ALA A 91 11.75 -8.74 -9.86
N ALA A 92 12.93 -9.08 -10.39
CA ALA A 92 14.21 -8.69 -9.80
C ALA A 92 14.40 -7.17 -9.65
N ASP A 93 13.90 -6.41 -10.63
CA ASP A 93 13.99 -4.95 -10.75
C ASP A 93 12.64 -4.24 -10.60
N THR A 94 11.56 -5.00 -10.38
CA THR A 94 10.19 -4.49 -10.49
C THR A 94 9.39 -4.81 -9.23
N VAL A 95 8.74 -3.79 -8.68
CA VAL A 95 7.96 -3.84 -7.44
C VAL A 95 6.51 -3.42 -7.71
N LYS A 96 5.57 -4.05 -7.00
CA LYS A 96 4.21 -3.53 -6.81
C LYS A 96 4.24 -2.72 -5.53
N VAL A 97 4.02 -1.41 -5.63
CA VAL A 97 3.83 -0.55 -4.46
C VAL A 97 2.35 -0.57 -4.11
N GLU A 98 2.01 -1.05 -2.92
CA GLU A 98 0.64 -1.15 -2.43
C GLU A 98 0.57 -0.55 -1.04
N ILE A 99 -0.39 0.37 -0.84
CA ILE A 99 -0.67 1.03 0.42
C ILE A 99 -2.11 0.72 0.81
N ALA A 100 -2.31 0.23 2.03
CA ALA A 100 -3.64 0.05 2.61
C ALA A 100 -3.86 1.10 3.69
N VAL A 101 -4.97 1.82 3.59
CA VAL A 101 -5.47 2.70 4.63
C VAL A 101 -6.65 2.02 5.31
N GLN A 102 -6.56 1.84 6.62
CA GLN A 102 -7.52 1.08 7.40
C GLN A 102 -8.09 1.93 8.53
N THR A 103 -9.36 1.70 8.86
CA THR A 103 -10.01 2.34 10.01
C THR A 103 -11.18 1.50 10.52
N ASN A 104 -11.44 1.61 11.81
CA ASN A 104 -12.57 0.96 12.48
C ASN A 104 -13.61 2.01 12.84
N VAL A 105 -14.84 1.79 12.40
CA VAL A 105 -15.96 2.68 12.68
C VAL A 105 -16.95 1.96 13.58
N HIS A 106 -17.21 2.54 14.76
CA HIS A 106 -18.24 2.04 15.66
C HIS A 106 -19.63 2.29 15.08
N LEU A 107 -20.46 1.25 15.05
CA LEU A 107 -21.81 1.31 14.49
C LEU A 107 -22.78 1.91 15.52
N GLN A 108 -23.43 3.00 15.16
CA GLN A 108 -24.45 3.64 15.98
C GLN A 108 -25.83 3.57 15.31
N GLU A 109 -26.87 3.44 16.13
CA GLU A 109 -28.27 3.42 15.66
C GLU A 109 -28.67 4.77 15.05
N SER A 110 -28.10 5.88 15.54
CA SER A 110 -28.31 7.25 15.03
C SER A 110 -27.94 7.43 13.56
N PHE A 111 -27.15 6.53 12.98
CA PHE A 111 -26.78 6.58 11.56
C PHE A 111 -27.91 6.12 10.63
N PHE A 112 -28.96 5.50 11.17
CA PHE A 112 -30.04 4.91 10.41
C PHE A 112 -31.36 5.59 10.74
N SER A 113 -32.26 5.65 9.75
CA SER A 113 -33.62 6.15 9.96
C SER A 113 -34.51 5.13 10.69
N ASN A 114 -34.18 3.84 10.59
CA ASN A 114 -34.96 2.75 11.14
C ASN A 114 -34.07 1.79 11.93
N ARG A 115 -34.53 1.37 13.10
CA ARG A 115 -33.90 0.31 13.90
C ARG A 115 -33.67 -1.03 13.17
N PRO A 116 -34.61 -1.58 12.37
CA PRO A 116 -34.36 -2.84 11.64
C PRO A 116 -33.20 -2.73 10.63
N ASP A 117 -32.98 -1.55 10.06
CA ASP A 117 -31.83 -1.33 9.16
C ASP A 117 -30.50 -1.37 9.93
N TYR A 118 -30.47 -0.80 11.13
CA TYR A 118 -29.31 -0.89 12.04
C TYR A 118 -29.02 -2.35 12.43
N GLU A 119 -30.05 -3.09 12.88
CA GLU A 119 -29.92 -4.48 13.30
C GLU A 119 -29.44 -5.37 12.13
N GLN A 120 -29.93 -5.13 10.91
CA GLN A 120 -29.47 -5.86 9.72
C GLN A 120 -27.96 -5.67 9.47
N VAL A 121 -27.46 -4.44 9.55
CA VAL A 121 -26.03 -4.16 9.35
C VAL A 121 -25.22 -4.75 10.50
N LYS A 122 -25.69 -4.60 11.74
CA LYS A 122 -25.03 -5.13 12.93
C LYS A 122 -24.90 -6.65 12.88
N ASN A 123 -25.94 -7.37 12.47
CA ASN A 123 -25.90 -8.83 12.38
C ASN A 123 -24.90 -9.33 11.33
N ILE A 124 -24.60 -8.53 10.29
CA ILE A 124 -23.71 -8.94 9.19
C ILE A 124 -22.26 -8.53 9.43
N PHE A 125 -22.03 -7.36 10.05
CA PHE A 125 -20.71 -6.77 10.21
C PHE A 125 -20.22 -6.71 11.66
N GLY A 126 -21.13 -6.82 12.63
CA GLY A 126 -20.84 -6.65 14.06
C GLY A 126 -21.07 -5.23 14.55
N ALA A 127 -20.55 -4.94 15.75
CA ALA A 127 -20.63 -3.60 16.37
C ALA A 127 -19.66 -2.58 15.74
N GLU A 128 -18.65 -3.05 15.01
CA GLU A 128 -17.66 -2.22 14.33
C GLU A 128 -17.59 -2.60 12.84
N ILE A 129 -17.49 -1.58 11.99
CA ILE A 129 -17.27 -1.77 10.57
C ILE A 129 -15.79 -1.48 10.29
N PHE A 130 -15.06 -2.52 9.93
CA PHE A 130 -13.72 -2.39 9.36
C PHE A 130 -13.82 -1.83 7.93
N TYR A 131 -13.14 -0.73 7.69
CA TYR A 131 -13.02 -0.12 6.39
C TYR A 131 -11.56 -0.15 5.92
N GLU A 132 -11.36 -0.58 4.68
CA GLU A 132 -10.06 -0.60 4.03
C GLU A 132 -10.14 0.07 2.66
N TYR A 133 -9.18 0.95 2.40
CA TYR A 133 -8.97 1.60 1.12
C TYR A 133 -7.57 1.29 0.61
N LYS A 134 -7.47 0.78 -0.60
CA LYS A 134 -6.20 0.36 -1.20
C LYS A 134 -5.78 1.29 -2.33
N LEU A 135 -4.52 1.66 -2.31
CA LEU A 135 -3.83 2.41 -3.34
C LEU A 135 -2.70 1.55 -3.88
N GLU A 136 -2.63 1.38 -5.19
CA GLU A 136 -1.59 0.57 -5.79
C GLU A 136 -1.01 1.19 -7.06
N ARG A 137 0.30 0.95 -7.23
CA ARG A 137 1.01 1.16 -8.48
C ARG A 137 1.81 -0.10 -8.78
N THR A 138 1.63 -0.62 -9.98
CA THR A 138 2.30 -1.83 -10.46
C THR A 138 3.37 -1.44 -11.47
N PHE A 139 4.38 -2.30 -11.65
CA PHE A 139 5.49 -2.09 -12.58
C PHE A 139 6.40 -0.91 -12.20
N VAL A 140 6.64 -0.73 -10.90
CA VAL A 140 7.52 0.33 -10.39
C VAL A 140 8.97 -0.19 -10.39
N PRO A 141 9.93 0.51 -11.01
CA PRO A 141 11.34 0.18 -10.87
C PRO A 141 11.74 0.18 -9.39
N ARG A 142 12.51 -0.81 -8.95
CA ARG A 142 12.87 -1.00 -7.54
C ARG A 142 13.48 0.25 -6.90
N GLU A 143 14.32 0.95 -7.66
CA GLU A 143 14.95 2.22 -7.27
C GLU A 143 13.96 3.36 -7.00
N ASN A 144 12.77 3.32 -7.61
CA ASN A 144 11.72 4.33 -7.44
C ASN A 144 10.65 3.90 -6.43
N CYS A 145 10.82 2.75 -5.77
CA CYS A 145 9.81 2.20 -4.86
C CYS A 145 9.47 3.19 -3.74
N ASP A 146 10.48 3.81 -3.14
CA ASP A 146 10.30 4.72 -2.01
C ASP A 146 9.62 6.02 -2.44
N THR A 147 10.08 6.63 -3.54
CA THR A 147 9.46 7.83 -4.11
C THR A 147 7.99 7.60 -4.46
N VAL A 148 7.66 6.51 -5.14
CA VAL A 148 6.28 6.19 -5.51
C VAL A 148 5.42 5.93 -4.28
N ARG A 149 5.97 5.33 -3.22
CA ARG A 149 5.27 5.12 -1.95
C ARG A 149 4.90 6.46 -1.31
N GLU A 150 5.86 7.36 -1.19
CA GLU A 150 5.65 8.69 -0.62
C GLU A 150 4.63 9.49 -1.43
N ASP A 151 4.74 9.44 -2.77
CA ASP A 151 3.79 10.09 -3.66
C ASP A 151 2.36 9.59 -3.47
N LEU A 152 2.18 8.27 -3.32
CA LEU A 152 0.86 7.68 -3.06
C LEU A 152 0.28 8.14 -1.72
N ILE A 153 1.10 8.16 -0.67
CA ILE A 153 0.69 8.61 0.67
C ILE A 153 0.34 10.11 0.63
N ASN A 154 1.17 10.94 0.03
CA ASN A 154 0.95 12.38 -0.08
C ASN A 154 -0.30 12.68 -0.91
N THR A 155 -0.47 12.00 -2.04
CA THR A 155 -1.68 12.11 -2.88
C THR A 155 -2.94 11.73 -2.11
N PHE A 156 -2.87 10.66 -1.30
CA PHE A 156 -3.97 10.26 -0.43
C PHE A 156 -4.29 11.33 0.61
N LYS A 157 -3.28 11.83 1.33
CA LYS A 157 -3.47 12.83 2.37
C LYS A 157 -4.09 14.11 1.81
N ASN A 158 -3.60 14.58 0.67
CA ASN A 158 -4.05 15.83 0.07
C ASN A 158 -5.49 15.74 -0.48
N ASN A 159 -5.88 14.58 -1.03
CA ASN A 159 -7.16 14.46 -1.73
C ASN A 159 -8.26 13.79 -0.92
N SER A 160 -7.92 12.86 -0.03
CA SER A 160 -8.88 11.96 0.60
C SER A 160 -9.00 12.13 2.11
N LEU A 161 -7.98 12.68 2.78
CA LEU A 161 -7.99 12.80 4.25
C LEU A 161 -9.19 13.60 4.77
N SER A 162 -9.57 14.67 4.06
CA SER A 162 -10.75 15.49 4.39
C SER A 162 -12.06 14.70 4.32
N TYR A 163 -12.17 13.74 3.40
CA TYR A 163 -13.34 12.87 3.29
C TYR A 163 -13.45 11.93 4.48
N PHE A 164 -12.33 11.36 4.93
CA PHE A 164 -12.30 10.49 6.11
C PHE A 164 -12.53 11.27 7.41
N GLY A 165 -12.03 12.50 7.51
CA GLY A 165 -12.18 13.37 8.67
C GLY A 165 -13.55 14.03 8.80
N ALA A 166 -14.46 13.85 7.84
CA ALA A 166 -15.81 14.40 7.94
C ALA A 166 -16.60 13.74 9.07
N GLU A 167 -17.35 14.53 9.84
CA GLU A 167 -18.17 14.04 10.98
C GLU A 167 -19.16 12.94 10.55
N ASN A 168 -19.77 13.09 9.38
CA ASN A 168 -20.75 12.14 8.85
C ASN A 168 -20.13 10.96 8.07
N PHE A 169 -18.80 10.79 8.07
CA PHE A 169 -18.15 9.67 7.39
C PHE A 169 -18.68 8.32 7.88
N ALA A 170 -18.77 8.15 9.20
CA ALA A 170 -19.23 6.91 9.83
C ALA A 170 -20.65 6.52 9.41
N GLY A 171 -21.59 7.47 9.47
CA GLY A 171 -22.97 7.24 9.03
C GLY A 171 -23.10 6.97 7.54
N ARG A 172 -22.32 7.68 6.71
CA ARG A 172 -22.28 7.45 5.25
C ARG A 172 -21.76 6.05 4.92
N LEU A 173 -20.72 5.59 5.62
CA LEU A 173 -20.19 4.23 5.47
C LEU A 173 -21.25 3.20 5.87
N ALA A 174 -21.87 3.35 7.04
CA ALA A 174 -22.90 2.45 7.54
C ALA A 174 -24.09 2.34 6.57
N THR A 175 -24.57 3.47 6.06
CA THR A 175 -25.66 3.52 5.07
C THR A 175 -25.26 2.89 3.73
N ALA A 176 -24.00 3.10 3.31
CA ALA A 176 -23.48 2.48 2.10
C ALA A 176 -23.42 0.95 2.22
N LYS A 177 -23.07 0.40 3.40
CA LYS A 177 -23.10 -1.04 3.67
C LYS A 177 -24.52 -1.61 3.64
N LEU A 178 -25.48 -0.92 4.26
CA LEU A 178 -26.91 -1.29 4.18
C LEU A 178 -27.39 -1.37 2.72
N ARG A 179 -27.04 -0.36 1.92
CA ARG A 179 -27.40 -0.35 0.49
C ARG A 179 -26.75 -1.51 -0.27
N ASP A 180 -25.51 -1.86 0.04
CA ASP A 180 -24.84 -3.01 -0.58
C ASP A 180 -25.50 -4.33 -0.18
N ILE A 181 -25.92 -4.49 1.08
CA ILE A 181 -26.68 -5.65 1.55
C ILE A 181 -27.99 -5.79 0.78
N LYS A 182 -28.77 -4.71 0.70
CA LYS A 182 -30.07 -4.70 0.00
C LYS A 182 -29.92 -4.98 -1.51
N LYS A 183 -28.84 -4.49 -2.13
CA LYS A 183 -28.56 -4.71 -3.56
C LYS A 183 -28.03 -6.10 -3.85
N ASN A 184 -27.21 -6.66 -2.96
CA ASN A 184 -26.49 -7.92 -3.16
C ASN A 184 -26.75 -8.92 -2.01
N PRO A 185 -28.02 -9.36 -1.81
CA PRO A 185 -28.38 -10.18 -0.65
C PRO A 185 -27.64 -11.52 -0.60
N TYR A 186 -27.33 -12.11 -1.75
CA TYR A 186 -26.60 -13.39 -1.84
C TYR A 186 -25.19 -13.33 -1.25
N LYS A 187 -24.55 -12.16 -1.23
CA LYS A 187 -23.19 -11.98 -0.68
C LYS A 187 -23.13 -12.15 0.84
N TYR A 188 -24.27 -11.93 1.51
CA TYR A 188 -24.34 -11.87 2.97
C TYR A 188 -25.16 -12.99 3.61
N ARG A 189 -25.78 -13.85 2.80
CA ARG A 189 -26.67 -14.94 3.24
C ARG A 189 -25.99 -15.92 4.22
N ASN A 190 -24.72 -16.26 3.99
CA ASN A 190 -24.00 -17.24 4.82
C ASN A 190 -23.45 -16.66 6.13
N ARG A 191 -23.55 -15.35 6.37
CA ARG A 191 -23.06 -14.74 7.63
C ARG A 191 -24.11 -14.79 8.73
N THR A 192 -25.38 -14.81 8.38
CA THR A 192 -26.51 -14.87 9.32
C THR A 192 -26.77 -16.27 9.89
N ASP A 193 -26.24 -17.32 9.27
CA ASP A 193 -26.57 -18.72 9.62
C ASP A 193 -25.59 -19.35 10.64
N ASN A 194 -24.56 -18.62 11.09
CA ASN A 194 -23.51 -19.14 11.98
C ASN A 194 -23.67 -18.75 13.47
N GLU A 195 -24.81 -18.14 13.86
CA GLU A 195 -25.17 -17.84 15.26
C GLU A 195 -26.57 -18.40 15.60
N LEU A 196 -26.78 -19.70 15.34
CA LEU A 196 -27.90 -20.46 15.89
C LEU A 196 -27.39 -21.72 16.60
#